data_AF-A0A6P7FJI8-F1
#
_entry.id   AF-A0A6P7FJI8-F1
#
_cell.length_a   1.000
_cell.length_b   1.000
_cell.length_c   1.000
_cell.angle_alpha   90.00
_cell.angle_beta   90.00
_cell.angle_gamma   90.00
#
_symmetry.space_group_name_H-M   'P 1'
#
loop_
_entity.id
_entity.type
_entity.pdbx_description
1 polymer ?
#
loop_
_entity_poly.entity_id
_entity_poly.type
_entity_poly.pdbx_seq_one_letter_code
_entity_poly.pdbx_strand_id
1 'polypeptide(L)'
;MFALRLGAATNLLSDMLVSAFTCGSAFQIVVTQIKDLLGITMPKIKGNFLTIKILKVIFEEIGQTNYAAVIISAITIVVLIFNNEFLKVCT
;
A
#
# COMPACT_ATOMS: atom_id res chain seq x y z
N MET A 1 14.97 18.53 12.67
CA MET A 1 14.20 19.74 12.29
C MET A 1 14.77 21.02 12.91
N PHE A 2 15.15 21.04 14.20
CA PHE A 2 15.57 22.28 14.89
C PHE A 2 17.00 22.78 14.58
N ALA A 3 18.02 21.91 14.51
CA ALA A 3 19.41 22.37 14.33
C ALA A 3 19.73 22.94 12.93
N LEU A 4 19.10 22.39 11.86
CA LEU A 4 19.38 22.75 10.47
C LEU A 4 18.25 23.55 9.79
N ARG A 5 17.23 23.99 10.55
CA ARG A 5 16.01 24.65 10.02
C ARG A 5 15.40 23.94 8.79
N LEU A 6 15.45 22.60 8.74
CA LEU A 6 14.93 21.81 7.62
C LEU A 6 13.43 22.04 7.33
N GLY A 7 12.67 22.61 8.28
CA GLY A 7 11.29 23.05 8.06
C GLY A 7 11.14 24.13 6.98
N ALA A 8 12.15 24.97 6.76
CA ALA A 8 12.16 25.93 5.65
C ALA A 8 12.41 25.22 4.30
N ALA A 9 13.19 24.13 4.30
CA ALA A 9 13.48 23.34 3.10
C ALA A 9 12.27 22.50 2.65
N THR A 10 11.47 21.98 3.58
CA THR A 10 10.20 21.31 3.24
C THR A 10 9.17 22.27 2.66
N ASN A 11 9.22 23.56 3.01
CA ASN A 11 8.36 24.60 2.44
C ASN A 11 8.79 25.04 1.02
N LEU A 12 10.01 24.69 0.59
CA LEU A 12 10.50 24.89 -0.77
C LEU A 12 10.06 23.76 -1.71
N LEU A 13 9.69 22.60 -1.16
CA LEU A 13 9.09 21.52 -1.92
C LEU A 13 7.69 21.97 -2.35
N SER A 14 7.43 21.99 -3.65
CA SER A 14 6.10 22.28 -4.16
C SER A 14 5.09 21.25 -3.62
N ASP A 15 3.87 21.70 -3.30
CA ASP A 15 2.74 20.83 -2.96
C ASP A 15 2.56 19.70 -3.98
N MET A 16 2.85 19.98 -5.27
CA MET A 16 2.80 18.99 -6.34
C MET A 16 3.79 17.85 -6.13
N LEU A 17 4.99 18.14 -5.64
CA LEU A 17 6.02 17.12 -5.41
C LEU A 17 5.68 16.25 -4.19
N VAL A 18 5.17 16.85 -3.13
CA VAL A 18 4.72 16.12 -1.93
C VAL A 18 3.53 15.22 -2.27
N SER A 19 2.56 15.73 -3.03
CA SER A 19 1.41 14.97 -3.51
C SER A 19 1.82 13.80 -4.40
N ALA A 20 2.71 14.04 -5.38
CA ALA A 20 3.23 12.99 -6.25
C ALA A 20 4.01 11.91 -5.48
N PHE A 21 4.83 12.30 -4.50
CA PHE A 21 5.57 11.36 -3.67
C PHE A 21 4.64 10.51 -2.79
N THR A 22 3.61 11.13 -2.21
CA THR A 22 2.61 10.42 -1.39
C THR A 22 1.79 9.46 -2.25
N CYS A 23 1.37 9.87 -3.43
CA CYS A 23 0.65 9.02 -4.38
C CYS A 23 1.52 7.84 -4.86
N GLY A 24 2.78 8.09 -5.22
CA GLY A 24 3.73 7.04 -5.60
C GLY A 24 4.00 6.04 -4.48
N SER A 25 4.15 6.53 -3.24
CA SER A 25 4.30 5.66 -2.06
C SER A 25 3.04 4.85 -1.78
N ALA A 26 1.85 5.46 -1.90
CA ALA A 26 0.57 4.77 -1.74
C ALA A 26 0.41 3.65 -2.77
N PHE A 27 0.74 3.91 -4.04
CA PHE A 27 0.72 2.90 -5.09
C PHE A 27 1.67 1.74 -4.76
N GLN A 28 2.90 2.04 -4.33
CA GLN A 28 3.87 1.01 -3.95
C GLN A 28 3.37 0.14 -2.78
N ILE A 29 2.74 0.76 -1.77
CA ILE A 29 2.13 0.03 -0.66
C ILE A 29 1.02 -0.88 -1.17
N VAL A 30 0.08 -0.37 -1.96
CA VAL A 30 -1.02 -1.17 -2.52
C VAL A 30 -0.50 -2.39 -3.27
N VAL A 31 0.48 -2.22 -4.16
CA VAL A 31 1.11 -3.35 -4.89
C VAL A 31 1.69 -4.37 -3.93
N THR A 32 2.37 -3.93 -2.86
CA THR A 32 2.96 -4.86 -1.88
C THR A 32 1.92 -5.58 -1.03
N GLN A 33 0.74 -5.01 -0.81
CA GLN A 33 -0.33 -5.59 0.02
C GLN A 33 -1.23 -6.57 -0.76
N ILE A 34 -1.31 -6.48 -2.10
CA ILE A 34 -2.12 -7.39 -2.92
C ILE A 34 -1.77 -8.87 -2.66
N LYS A 35 -0.48 -9.17 -2.43
CA LYS A 35 -0.04 -10.54 -2.11
C LYS A 35 -0.68 -11.09 -0.83
N ASP A 36 -0.88 -10.24 0.18
CA ASP A 36 -1.47 -10.62 1.47
C ASP A 36 -2.98 -10.81 1.33
N LEU A 37 -3.63 -10.02 0.47
CA LEU A 37 -5.05 -10.21 0.10
C LEU A 37 -5.28 -11.55 -0.61
N LEU A 38 -4.36 -11.95 -1.49
CA LEU A 38 -4.39 -13.23 -2.20
C LEU A 38 -3.90 -14.41 -1.34
N GLY A 39 -3.27 -14.15 -0.19
CA GLY A 39 -2.72 -15.17 0.69
C GLY A 39 -1.53 -15.92 0.11
N ILE A 40 -0.77 -15.30 -0.81
CA ILE A 40 0.39 -15.91 -1.46
C ILE A 40 1.61 -15.78 -0.53
N THR A 41 2.23 -16.91 -0.17
CA THR A 41 3.45 -16.90 0.65
C THR A 41 4.66 -16.54 -0.20
N MET A 42 5.11 -15.28 -0.08
CA MET A 42 6.24 -14.79 -0.86
C MET A 42 7.55 -14.81 -0.05
N PRO A 43 8.67 -15.29 -0.62
CA PRO A 43 9.99 -15.11 -0.01
C PRO A 43 10.35 -13.61 0.05
N LYS A 44 11.15 -13.21 1.06
CA LYS A 44 11.57 -11.82 1.24
C LYS A 44 12.50 -11.37 0.11
N ILE A 45 11.95 -10.80 -0.95
CA ILE A 45 12.71 -10.21 -2.06
C ILE A 45 13.37 -8.92 -1.56
N LYS A 46 14.68 -8.75 -1.82
CA LYS A 46 15.45 -7.53 -1.51
C LYS A 46 16.11 -6.98 -2.79
N GLY A 47 16.31 -5.67 -2.86
CA GLY A 47 17.03 -4.97 -3.94
C GLY A 47 16.19 -3.95 -4.70
N ASN A 48 16.77 -3.35 -5.75
CA ASN A 48 16.10 -2.33 -6.57
C ASN A 48 14.98 -2.94 -7.41
N PHE A 49 14.01 -2.09 -7.81
CA PHE A 49 12.83 -2.46 -8.60
C PHE A 49 11.90 -3.50 -7.94
N LEU A 50 11.76 -3.43 -6.61
CA LEU A 50 10.87 -4.30 -5.82
C LEU A 50 9.45 -4.37 -6.37
N THR A 51 8.83 -3.22 -6.68
CA THR A 51 7.45 -3.15 -7.19
C THR A 51 7.25 -4.01 -8.43
N ILE A 52 8.18 -3.95 -9.40
CA ILE A 52 8.08 -4.72 -10.66
C ILE A 52 8.29 -6.22 -10.39
N LYS A 53 9.27 -6.57 -9.55
CA LYS A 53 9.51 -7.97 -9.15
C LYS A 53 8.32 -8.58 -8.44
N ILE A 54 7.70 -7.82 -7.54
CA ILE A 54 6.50 -8.25 -6.82
C ILE A 54 5.34 -8.46 -7.77
N LEU A 55 5.11 -7.52 -8.68
CA LEU A 55 4.07 -7.63 -9.70
C LEU A 55 4.26 -8.90 -10.56
N LYS A 56 5.49 -9.17 -11.02
CA LYS A 56 5.79 -10.36 -11.81
C LYS A 56 5.41 -11.65 -11.08
N VAL A 57 5.83 -11.80 -9.82
CA VAL A 57 5.54 -12.99 -9.04
C VAL A 57 4.04 -13.12 -8.72
N ILE A 58 3.32 -12.02 -8.51
CA ILE A 58 1.86 -12.06 -8.35
C ILE A 58 1.19 -12.65 -9.59
N PHE A 59 1.65 -12.27 -10.80
CA PHE A 59 1.13 -12.84 -12.06
C PHE A 59 1.50 -14.32 -12.24
N GLU A 60 2.70 -14.74 -11.83
CA GLU A 60 3.15 -16.14 -11.91
C GLU A 60 2.41 -17.04 -10.90
N GLU A 61 2.16 -16.55 -9.68
CA GLU A 61 1.61 -17.33 -8.56
C GLU A 61 0.09 -17.13 -8.37
N ILE A 62 -0.62 -16.47 -9.29
CA ILE A 62 -2.05 -16.19 -9.14
C ILE A 62 -2.90 -17.46 -8.99
N GLY A 63 -2.42 -18.59 -9.51
CA GLY A 63 -3.04 -19.91 -9.36
C GLY A 63 -2.89 -20.55 -7.97
N GLN A 64 -1.92 -20.11 -7.16
CA GLN A 64 -1.67 -20.59 -5.78
C GLN A 64 -2.39 -19.73 -4.72
N THR A 65 -3.42 -18.98 -5.15
CA THR A 65 -4.20 -18.10 -4.28
C THR A 65 -4.94 -18.89 -3.20
N ASN A 66 -4.86 -18.45 -1.94
CA ASN A 66 -5.63 -19.04 -0.86
C ASN A 66 -7.03 -18.42 -0.80
N TYR A 67 -8.03 -19.15 -1.27
CA TYR A 67 -9.43 -18.70 -1.29
C TYR A 67 -9.95 -18.28 0.09
N ALA A 68 -9.52 -18.91 1.19
CA ALA A 68 -9.92 -18.52 2.54
C ALA A 68 -9.37 -17.13 2.91
N ALA A 69 -8.10 -16.86 2.58
CA ALA A 69 -7.48 -15.55 2.81
C ALA A 69 -8.18 -14.44 2.00
N VAL A 70 -8.57 -14.74 0.76
CA VAL A 70 -9.33 -13.80 -0.10
C VAL A 70 -10.69 -13.48 0.50
N ILE A 71 -11.44 -14.48 0.98
CA ILE A 71 -12.76 -14.26 1.59
C ILE A 71 -12.63 -13.42 2.86
N ILE A 72 -11.69 -13.75 3.75
CA ILE A 72 -11.48 -13.02 5.01
C ILE A 72 -11.06 -11.57 4.73
N SER A 73 -10.13 -11.36 3.79
CA SER A 73 -9.68 -10.03 3.44
C SER A 73 -10.79 -9.20 2.78
N ALA A 74 -11.61 -9.80 1.91
CA ALA A 74 -12.79 -9.14 1.33
C ALA A 74 -13.79 -8.70 2.41
N ILE A 75 -14.14 -9.59 3.35
CA ILE A 75 -15.04 -9.25 4.47
C ILE A 75 -14.45 -8.11 5.30
N THR A 76 -13.16 -8.18 5.60
CA THR A 76 -12.45 -7.16 6.40
C THR A 76 -12.45 -5.80 5.70
N ILE A 77 -12.23 -5.76 4.39
CA ILE A 77 -12.30 -4.53 3.59
C ILE A 77 -13.72 -3.96 3.61
N VAL A 78 -14.75 -4.78 3.45
CA VAL A 78 -16.16 -4.32 3.51
C VAL A 78 -16.47 -3.72 4.88
N VAL A 79 -16.07 -4.37 5.97
CA VAL A 79 -16.27 -3.86 7.34
C VAL A 79 -15.51 -2.56 7.56
N LEU A 80 -14.27 -2.45 7.05
CA LEU A 80 -13.46 -1.23 7.15
C LEU A 80 -14.10 -0.05 6.39
N ILE A 81 -14.58 -0.28 5.17
CA ILE A 81 -15.27 0.74 4.38
C ILE A 81 -16.55 1.16 5.10
N PHE A 82 -17.34 0.20 5.58
CA PHE A 82 -18.55 0.49 6.33
C PHE A 82 -18.26 1.33 7.58
N ASN A 83 -17.24 0.97 8.36
CA ASN A 83 -16.82 1.74 9.52
C ASN A 83 -16.37 3.16 9.14
N ASN A 84 -15.53 3.29 8.12
CA ASN A 84 -14.97 4.59 7.74
C ASN A 84 -16.01 5.52 7.10
N GLU A 85 -16.96 5.00 6.32
CA GLU A 85 -17.99 5.83 5.68
C GLU A 85 -19.21 6.07 6.57
N PHE A 86 -19.64 5.12 7.40
CA PHE A 86 -20.84 5.31 8.23
C PHE A 86 -20.54 5.79 9.65
N LEU A 87 -19.50 5.25 10.31
CA LEU A 87 -19.22 5.62 11.71
C LEU A 87 -18.37 6.88 11.81
N LYS A 88 -17.41 7.07 10.90
CA LYS A 88 -16.54 8.26 10.92
C LYS A 88 -17.19 9.51 10.34
N VAL A 89 -18.14 9.38 9.41
CA VAL A 89 -18.94 10.53 8.91
C VAL A 89 -19.95 11.01 9.94
N CYS A 90 -20.36 10.15 10.88
CA CYS A 90 -21.26 10.50 11.97
C CYS A 90 -20.57 11.09 13.23
N THR A 91 -19.23 11.18 13.28
CA THR A 91 -18.47 11.80 14.39
C THR A 91 -17.77 13.08 13.93
#